data_AF-A0A519ZDG1-F1
#
_entry.id   AF-A0A519ZDG1-F1
#
_cell.length_a   1.000
_cell.length_b   1.000
_cell.length_c   1.000
_cell.angle_alpha   90.00
_cell.angle_beta   90.00
_cell.angle_gamma   90.00
#
_symmetry.space_group_name_H-M   'P 1'
#
loop_
_entity.id
_entity.type
_entity.pdbx_description
1 polymer ?
#
loop_
_entity_poly.entity_id
_entity_poly.type
_entity_poly.pdbx_seq_one_letter_code
_entity_poly.pdbx_strand_id
1 'polypeptide(L)'
;MSVTPLSTSPGFVRVRGAREHNLQNVDVDIPRDALVVFTGVSGSGKSSLAFGTLYAEAQRRYLESVSPYARRLFHQLSVPEVDSIDGLPPAVALQQQRGAPTTRSSVGSVTTLANLLRMLYSRAGDYPKGQRIIYAEAFSSNTPEGACPRCHGLGRVYEVTEESMVPDPSLTIRERAIAAWPQAWGGQNQRDILVTLGYDVDRPWRDLPQKDRDWILFTDEQPVVPVYP
;
A
#
# COMPACT_ATOMS: atom_id res chain seq x y z
N MET A 1 -56.95 -7.97 8.76
CA MET A 1 -56.03 -6.81 8.66
C MET A 1 -55.27 -6.95 7.36
N SER A 2 -55.68 -6.22 6.32
CA SER A 2 -55.04 -6.22 5.00
C SER A 2 -53.74 -5.42 5.08
N VAL A 3 -52.61 -6.08 4.87
CA VAL A 3 -51.32 -5.40 4.70
C VAL A 3 -51.35 -4.75 3.32
N THR A 4 -51.51 -3.43 3.28
CA THR A 4 -51.35 -2.63 2.06
C THR A 4 -49.88 -2.72 1.64
N PRO A 5 -49.54 -3.11 0.41
CA PRO A 5 -48.15 -3.05 -0.03
C PRO A 5 -47.72 -1.59 -0.05
N LEU A 6 -46.62 -1.26 0.63
CA LEU A 6 -45.94 0.02 0.47
C LEU A 6 -45.66 0.20 -1.03
N SER A 7 -46.12 1.29 -1.62
CA SER A 7 -45.82 1.65 -3.00
C SER A 7 -44.32 1.94 -3.11
N THR A 8 -43.51 0.93 -3.42
CA THR A 8 -42.08 1.06 -3.68
C THR A 8 -41.89 1.56 -5.11
N SER A 9 -42.14 2.85 -5.35
CA SER A 9 -41.53 3.50 -6.51
C SER A 9 -40.03 3.53 -6.24
N PRO A 10 -39.18 2.83 -7.03
CA PRO A 10 -37.74 2.90 -6.83
C PRO A 10 -37.32 4.37 -6.96
N GLY A 11 -36.69 4.91 -5.91
CA GLY A 11 -36.21 6.29 -5.95
C GLY A 11 -35.09 6.43 -6.98
N PHE A 12 -34.86 7.64 -7.48
CA PHE A 12 -33.76 7.92 -8.42
C PHE A 12 -32.63 8.66 -7.71
N VAL A 13 -31.39 8.35 -8.08
CA VAL A 13 -30.25 9.24 -7.91
C VAL A 13 -30.27 10.23 -9.06
N ARG A 14 -30.53 11.50 -8.78
CA ARG A 14 -30.60 12.56 -9.79
C ARG A 14 -29.31 13.35 -9.75
N VAL A 15 -28.54 13.28 -10.83
CA VAL A 15 -27.31 14.04 -11.02
C VAL A 15 -27.63 15.21 -11.92
N ARG A 16 -27.20 16.41 -11.53
CA ARG A 16 -27.35 17.62 -12.34
C ARG A 16 -26.02 18.34 -12.49
N GLY A 17 -25.70 18.70 -13.74
CA GLY A 17 -24.52 19.48 -14.11
C GLY A 17 -23.19 18.80 -13.81
N ALA A 18 -23.07 17.49 -14.00
CA ALA A 18 -21.79 16.80 -13.78
C ALA A 18 -20.75 17.23 -14.83
N ARG A 19 -19.61 17.72 -14.36
CA ARG A 19 -18.50 18.27 -15.17
C ARG A 19 -17.13 17.69 -14.81
N GLU A 20 -17.08 16.70 -13.93
CA GLU A 20 -15.84 16.04 -13.52
C GLU A 20 -15.04 15.53 -14.73
N HIS A 21 -13.76 15.96 -14.80
CA HIS A 21 -12.83 15.68 -15.89
C HIS A 21 -13.34 16.12 -17.28
N ASN A 22 -13.90 15.19 -18.04
CA ASN A 22 -14.32 15.40 -19.43
C ASN A 22 -15.83 15.29 -19.62
N LEU A 23 -16.60 15.25 -18.52
CA LEU A 23 -18.06 15.31 -18.56
C LEU A 23 -18.50 16.71 -19.03
N GLN A 24 -19.42 16.76 -19.98
CA GLN A 24 -19.87 17.99 -20.60
C GLN A 24 -21.21 18.44 -20.02
N ASN A 25 -21.22 18.83 -18.74
CA ASN A 25 -22.42 19.29 -18.02
C ASN A 25 -23.59 18.30 -18.12
N VAL A 26 -23.37 17.07 -17.66
CA VAL A 26 -24.28 15.94 -17.85
C VAL A 26 -25.34 15.91 -16.74
N ASP A 27 -26.60 15.82 -17.15
CA ASP A 27 -27.75 15.52 -16.30
C ASP A 27 -28.19 14.07 -16.51
N VAL A 28 -28.37 13.31 -15.43
CA VAL A 28 -28.83 11.92 -15.52
C VAL A 28 -29.64 11.51 -14.29
N ASP A 29 -30.69 10.73 -14.52
CA ASP A 29 -31.49 10.09 -13.48
C ASP A 29 -31.20 8.59 -13.48
N ILE A 30 -30.65 8.09 -12.38
CA ILE A 30 -30.23 6.69 -12.22
C ILE A 30 -31.17 5.99 -11.24
N PRO A 31 -31.85 4.90 -11.63
CA PRO A 31 -32.75 4.20 -10.73
C PRO A 31 -31.98 3.55 -9.57
N ARG A 32 -32.49 3.67 -8.34
CA ARG A 32 -32.01 2.91 -7.19
C ARG A 32 -32.59 1.49 -7.22
N ASP A 33 -31.97 0.62 -6.43
CA ASP A 33 -32.41 -0.78 -6.26
C ASP A 33 -32.45 -1.57 -7.58
N ALA A 34 -31.61 -1.18 -8.54
CA ALA A 34 -31.50 -1.78 -9.86
C ALA A 34 -30.03 -2.03 -10.23
N LEU A 35 -29.80 -3.02 -11.09
CA LEU A 35 -28.49 -3.23 -11.71
C LEU A 35 -28.29 -2.21 -12.83
N VAL A 36 -27.57 -1.14 -12.55
CA VAL A 36 -27.24 -0.08 -13.51
C VAL A 36 -25.85 -0.32 -14.09
N VAL A 37 -25.75 -0.31 -15.42
CA VAL A 37 -24.49 -0.50 -16.15
C VAL A 37 -24.13 0.78 -16.91
N PHE A 38 -22.94 1.32 -16.66
CA PHE A 38 -22.39 2.45 -17.42
C PHE A 38 -21.54 1.93 -18.59
N THR A 39 -22.00 2.16 -19.82
CA THR A 39 -21.34 1.68 -21.06
C THR A 39 -20.80 2.82 -21.93
N GLY A 40 -19.91 2.50 -22.87
CA GLY A 40 -19.26 3.49 -23.75
C GLY A 40 -17.77 3.22 -24.00
N VAL A 41 -17.20 3.83 -25.03
CA VAL A 41 -15.79 3.68 -25.44
C VAL A 41 -14.79 4.14 -24.38
N SER A 42 -13.54 3.64 -24.40
CA SER A 42 -12.51 4.12 -23.47
C SER A 42 -12.37 5.65 -23.53
N GLY A 43 -12.25 6.31 -22.38
CA GLY A 43 -12.21 7.77 -22.30
C GLY A 43 -13.55 8.50 -22.41
N SER A 44 -14.68 7.81 -22.62
CA SER A 44 -15.99 8.48 -22.79
C SER A 44 -16.59 9.15 -21.54
N GLY A 45 -15.91 9.12 -20.39
CA GLY A 45 -16.40 9.71 -19.13
C GLY A 45 -17.19 8.78 -18.19
N LYS A 46 -17.32 7.48 -18.50
CA LYS A 46 -18.01 6.50 -17.60
C LYS A 46 -17.43 6.49 -16.19
N SER A 47 -16.11 6.37 -16.08
CA SER A 47 -15.43 6.33 -14.79
C SER A 47 -15.47 7.69 -14.11
N SER A 48 -15.45 8.78 -14.87
CA SER A 48 -15.64 10.14 -14.35
C SER A 48 -17.01 10.25 -13.68
N LEU A 49 -18.09 9.78 -14.32
CA LEU A 49 -19.43 9.82 -13.74
C LEU A 49 -19.61 8.84 -12.56
N ALA A 50 -19.21 7.58 -12.72
CA ALA A 50 -19.43 6.55 -11.71
C ALA A 50 -18.52 6.69 -10.47
N PHE A 51 -17.23 6.92 -10.68
CA PHE A 51 -16.24 6.99 -9.61
C PHE A 51 -15.89 8.42 -9.24
N GLY A 52 -15.59 9.26 -10.24
CA GLY A 52 -15.18 10.65 -10.03
C GLY A 52 -16.30 11.53 -9.47
N THR A 53 -17.55 11.29 -9.85
CA THR A 53 -18.71 12.07 -9.39
C THR A 53 -19.52 11.32 -8.34
N LEU A 54 -20.19 10.22 -8.69
CA LEU A 54 -21.15 9.55 -7.80
C LEU A 54 -20.50 8.97 -6.55
N TYR A 55 -19.47 8.13 -6.72
CA TYR A 55 -18.77 7.51 -5.58
C TYR A 55 -18.04 8.53 -4.72
N ALA A 56 -17.32 9.48 -5.35
CA ALA A 56 -16.60 10.53 -4.63
C ALA A 56 -17.56 11.37 -3.77
N GLU A 57 -18.70 11.79 -4.34
CA GLU A 57 -19.69 12.59 -3.61
C GLU A 57 -20.36 11.78 -2.49
N ALA A 58 -20.65 10.50 -2.70
CA ALA A 58 -21.21 9.62 -1.67
C ALA A 58 -20.25 9.45 -0.48
N GLN A 59 -18.95 9.25 -0.76
CA GLN A 59 -17.90 9.16 0.26
C GLN A 59 -17.70 10.48 1.00
N ARG A 60 -17.67 11.61 0.27
CA ARG A 60 -17.55 12.95 0.85
C ARG A 60 -18.68 13.23 1.84
N ARG A 61 -19.94 13.04 1.42
CA ARG A 61 -21.13 13.26 2.29
C ARG A 61 -21.12 12.35 3.51
N TYR A 62 -20.73 11.08 3.34
CA TYR A 62 -20.63 10.14 4.44
C TYR A 62 -19.56 10.58 5.45
N LEU A 63 -18.37 10.97 5.00
CA LEU A 63 -17.29 11.44 5.87
C LEU A 63 -17.59 12.81 6.49
N GLU A 64 -18.36 13.66 5.83
CA GLU A 64 -18.87 14.89 6.43
C GLU A 64 -19.86 14.60 7.58
N SER A 65 -20.49 13.42 7.63
CA SER A 65 -21.30 13.04 8.79
C SER A 65 -20.48 12.50 9.97
N VAL A 66 -19.19 12.20 9.78
CA VAL A 66 -18.31 11.72 10.87
C VAL A 66 -17.70 12.87 11.68
N SER A 67 -17.12 12.51 12.84
CA SER A 67 -16.63 13.48 13.82
C SER A 67 -15.61 14.48 13.23
N PRO A 68 -15.58 15.74 13.71
CA PRO A 68 -14.67 16.77 13.19
C PRO A 68 -13.18 16.40 13.25
N TYR A 69 -12.79 15.53 14.19
CA TYR A 69 -11.43 15.03 14.33
C TYR A 69 -11.05 14.09 13.18
N ALA A 70 -11.94 13.18 12.80
CA ALA A 70 -11.71 12.24 11.69
C ALA A 70 -11.55 12.97 10.35
N ARG A 71 -12.28 14.08 10.15
CA ARG A 71 -12.16 14.92 8.93
C ARG A 71 -10.76 15.52 8.70
N ARG A 72 -9.94 15.69 9.76
CA ARG A 72 -8.56 16.21 9.64
C ARG A 72 -7.55 15.14 9.22
N LEU A 73 -7.87 13.87 9.42
CA LEU A 73 -6.98 12.73 9.14
C LEU A 73 -7.15 12.19 7.71
N PHE A 74 -8.31 12.44 7.09
CA PHE A 74 -8.53 12.05 5.71
C PHE A 74 -8.02 13.12 4.77
N HIS A 75 -7.29 12.71 3.73
CA HIS A 75 -7.02 13.57 2.59
C HIS A 75 -8.33 14.22 2.16
N GLN A 76 -8.32 15.54 1.95
CA GLN A 76 -9.45 16.24 1.35
C GLN A 76 -9.84 15.49 0.08
N LEU A 77 -10.92 14.71 0.13
CA LEU A 77 -11.50 14.16 -1.09
C LEU A 77 -11.84 15.38 -1.94
N SER A 78 -11.29 15.44 -3.15
CA SER A 78 -11.60 16.52 -4.08
C SER A 78 -13.11 16.60 -4.22
N VAL A 79 -13.66 17.81 -4.04
CA VAL A 79 -15.09 18.04 -4.26
C VAL A 79 -15.33 17.85 -5.75
N PRO A 80 -16.17 16.89 -6.16
CA PRO A 80 -16.42 16.66 -7.57
C PRO A 80 -17.13 17.86 -8.21
N GLU A 81 -16.82 18.15 -9.47
CA GLU A 81 -17.49 19.22 -10.21
C GLU A 81 -18.90 18.78 -10.64
N VAL A 82 -19.90 19.11 -9.82
CA VAL A 82 -21.31 18.81 -10.04
C VAL A 82 -22.20 19.84 -9.35
N ASP A 83 -23.33 20.22 -9.95
CA ASP A 83 -24.21 21.23 -9.36
C ASP A 83 -25.04 20.66 -8.21
N SER A 84 -25.63 19.48 -8.41
CA SER A 84 -26.37 18.79 -7.35
C SER A 84 -26.46 17.29 -7.61
N ILE A 85 -26.55 16.54 -6.52
CA ILE A 85 -26.92 15.12 -6.56
C ILE A 85 -27.95 14.84 -5.47
N ASP A 86 -29.15 14.41 -5.88
CA ASP A 86 -30.24 14.06 -4.97
C ASP A 86 -30.44 12.55 -4.90
N GLY A 87 -30.88 12.04 -3.75
CA GLY A 87 -31.22 10.63 -3.57
C GLY A 87 -30.03 9.67 -3.49
N LEU A 88 -28.79 10.19 -3.43
CA LEU A 88 -27.54 9.43 -3.37
C LEU A 88 -27.35 8.71 -2.02
N PRO A 89 -27.37 7.37 -1.95
CA PRO A 89 -27.05 6.64 -0.73
C PRO A 89 -25.53 6.59 -0.47
N PRO A 90 -25.09 6.19 0.73
CA PRO A 90 -23.69 5.82 0.97
C PRO A 90 -23.24 4.75 -0.02
N ALA A 91 -22.02 4.87 -0.54
CA ALA A 91 -21.50 4.01 -1.61
C ALA A 91 -20.21 3.31 -1.19
N VAL A 92 -20.03 2.07 -1.66
CA VAL A 92 -18.79 1.29 -1.51
C VAL A 92 -18.27 0.96 -2.91
N ALA A 93 -17.04 1.35 -3.23
CA ALA A 93 -16.41 0.99 -4.48
C ALA A 93 -15.64 -0.33 -4.33
N LEU A 94 -16.05 -1.33 -5.09
CA LEU A 94 -15.27 -2.54 -5.31
C LEU A 94 -14.41 -2.32 -6.56
N GLN A 95 -13.34 -1.55 -6.42
CA GLN A 95 -12.37 -1.39 -7.49
C GLN A 95 -11.46 -2.61 -7.51
N GLN A 96 -11.17 -3.14 -8.70
CA GLN A 96 -10.00 -4.00 -8.86
C GLN A 96 -8.78 -3.16 -8.48
N GLN A 97 -8.25 -3.34 -7.27
CA GLN A 97 -7.02 -2.67 -6.88
C GLN A 97 -5.96 -3.09 -7.89
N ARG A 98 -5.53 -2.14 -8.73
CA ARG A 98 -4.31 -2.26 -9.54
C ARG A 98 -3.06 -2.02 -8.67
N GLY A 99 -3.19 -2.17 -7.34
CA GLY A 99 -2.05 -2.21 -6.44
C GLY A 99 -1.35 -3.54 -6.65
N ALA A 100 -0.02 -3.52 -6.74
CA ALA A 100 0.75 -4.75 -6.71
C ALA A 100 0.40 -5.51 -5.41
N PRO A 101 0.10 -6.81 -5.46
CA PRO A 101 -0.05 -7.59 -4.25
C PRO A 101 1.23 -7.43 -3.42
N THR A 102 1.09 -7.05 -2.15
CA THR A 102 2.24 -7.05 -1.26
C THR A 102 2.59 -8.49 -0.92
N THR A 103 3.86 -8.78 -0.61
CA THR A 103 4.34 -10.12 -0.23
C THR A 103 3.53 -10.75 0.92
N ARG A 104 2.80 -9.94 1.70
CA ARG A 104 2.02 -10.36 2.87
C ARG A 104 0.53 -10.56 2.59
N SER A 105 0.04 -10.22 1.40
CA SER A 105 -1.36 -10.46 1.02
C SER A 105 -1.56 -11.90 0.56
N SER A 106 -2.60 -12.56 1.10
CA SER A 106 -3.01 -13.90 0.69
C SER A 106 -4.51 -13.92 0.35
N VAL A 107 -4.98 -14.97 -0.33
CA VAL A 107 -6.41 -15.20 -0.55
C VAL A 107 -7.16 -15.21 0.79
N GLY A 108 -6.58 -15.82 1.83
CA GLY A 108 -7.16 -15.87 3.16
C GLY A 108 -7.33 -14.50 3.82
N SER A 109 -6.40 -13.55 3.62
CA SER A 109 -6.52 -12.21 4.17
C SER A 109 -7.54 -11.36 3.38
N VAL A 110 -7.54 -11.44 2.05
CA VAL A 110 -8.46 -10.68 1.19
C VAL A 110 -9.92 -11.13 1.39
N THR A 111 -10.14 -12.43 1.52
CA THR A 111 -11.48 -13.00 1.77
C THR A 111 -11.88 -12.98 3.23
N THR A 112 -10.98 -12.56 4.14
CA THR A 112 -11.11 -12.65 5.59
C THR A 112 -11.24 -14.07 6.16
N LEU A 113 -11.12 -15.12 5.33
CA LEU A 113 -11.13 -16.52 5.77
C LEU A 113 -10.03 -16.83 6.80
N ALA A 114 -8.86 -16.18 6.67
CA ALA A 114 -7.78 -16.31 7.64
C ALA A 114 -8.24 -15.94 9.06
N ASN A 115 -9.21 -15.01 9.20
CA ASN A 115 -9.75 -14.61 10.49
C ASN A 115 -10.56 -15.72 11.15
N LEU A 116 -11.35 -16.45 10.36
CA LEU A 116 -12.13 -17.57 10.85
C LEU A 116 -11.22 -18.74 11.21
N LEU A 117 -10.22 -19.03 10.38
CA LEU A 117 -9.26 -20.11 10.62
C LEU A 117 -8.46 -19.88 11.90
N ARG A 118 -7.97 -18.66 12.17
CA ARG A 118 -7.25 -18.39 13.41
C ARG A 118 -8.12 -18.53 14.66
N MET A 119 -9.41 -18.17 14.58
CA MET A 119 -10.36 -18.41 15.68
C MET A 119 -10.60 -19.90 15.88
N LEU A 120 -10.78 -20.65 14.79
CA LEU A 120 -10.96 -22.09 14.82
C LEU A 120 -9.75 -22.79 15.46
N TYR A 121 -8.53 -22.49 15.01
CA TYR A 121 -7.31 -23.07 15.58
C TYR A 121 -7.10 -22.70 17.04
N SER A 122 -7.44 -21.46 17.43
CA SER A 122 -7.33 -21.00 18.82
C SER A 122 -8.32 -21.69 19.78
N ARG A 123 -9.51 -22.07 19.30
CA ARG A 123 -10.61 -22.52 20.18
C ARG A 123 -10.95 -24.00 20.06
N ALA A 124 -10.64 -24.60 18.92
CA ALA A 124 -11.00 -25.97 18.59
C ALA A 124 -9.83 -26.77 17.98
N GLY A 125 -8.61 -26.22 17.98
CA GLY A 125 -7.42 -26.95 17.55
C GLY A 125 -7.00 -28.03 18.55
N ASP A 126 -6.37 -29.09 18.06
CA ASP A 126 -5.75 -30.11 18.89
C ASP A 126 -4.42 -29.58 19.46
N TYR A 127 -4.37 -29.41 20.78
CA TYR A 127 -3.19 -28.91 21.48
C TYR A 127 -2.31 -30.05 22.02
N PRO A 128 -0.98 -29.96 21.86
CA PRO A 128 -0.05 -30.87 22.53
C PRO A 128 -0.23 -30.85 24.05
N LYS A 129 0.07 -31.98 24.71
CA LYS A 129 -0.02 -32.08 26.18
C LYS A 129 0.86 -31.01 26.85
N GLY A 130 0.28 -30.26 27.78
CA GLY A 130 0.97 -29.20 28.52
C GLY A 130 1.00 -27.83 27.82
N GLN A 131 0.55 -27.74 26.56
CA GLN A 131 0.45 -26.47 25.86
C GLN A 131 -0.75 -25.66 26.36
N ARG A 132 -0.53 -24.40 26.71
CA ARG A 132 -1.61 -23.45 27.03
C ARG A 132 -2.29 -22.97 25.74
N ILE A 133 -3.52 -22.47 25.88
CA ILE A 133 -4.28 -21.88 24.77
C ILE A 133 -3.41 -20.83 24.06
N ILE A 134 -3.37 -20.96 22.73
CA ILE A 134 -2.76 -19.98 21.83
C ILE A 134 -3.91 -19.14 21.28
N TYR A 135 -3.87 -17.82 21.46
CA TYR A 135 -4.92 -16.93 21.00
C TYR A 135 -4.87 -16.74 19.47
N ALA A 136 -6.01 -16.32 18.89
CA ALA A 136 -6.18 -16.19 17.45
C ALA A 136 -5.10 -15.32 16.77
N GLU A 137 -4.66 -14.25 17.42
CA GLU A 137 -3.63 -13.37 16.85
C GLU A 137 -2.28 -14.07 16.66
N ALA A 138 -1.95 -15.10 17.46
CA ALA A 138 -0.74 -15.89 17.30
C ALA A 138 -0.78 -16.86 16.10
N PHE A 139 -1.93 -17.02 15.44
CA PHE A 139 -2.05 -17.77 14.17
C PHE A 139 -1.99 -16.85 12.94
N SER A 140 -1.41 -15.66 13.08
CA SER A 140 -1.22 -14.70 11.99
C SER A 140 0.26 -14.42 11.77
N SER A 141 0.70 -14.49 10.51
CA SER A 141 2.05 -14.05 10.13
C SER A 141 2.22 -12.52 10.12
N ASN A 142 1.12 -11.78 10.27
CA ASN A 142 1.11 -10.32 10.25
C ASN A 142 1.07 -9.69 11.65
N THR A 143 1.04 -10.49 12.72
CA THR A 143 1.08 -10.02 14.10
C THR A 143 2.44 -10.31 14.74
N PRO A 144 2.92 -9.49 15.68
CA PRO A 144 4.12 -9.80 16.43
C PRO A 144 4.04 -11.13 17.20
N GLU A 145 2.84 -11.50 17.66
CA GLU A 145 2.59 -12.70 18.46
C GLU A 145 2.68 -14.00 17.63
N GLY A 146 2.30 -13.95 16.35
CA GLY A 146 2.30 -15.12 15.47
C GLY A 146 3.45 -15.16 14.47
N ALA A 147 4.08 -14.02 14.19
CA ALA A 147 5.20 -13.95 13.26
C ALA A 147 6.44 -14.67 13.82
N CYS A 148 7.03 -15.53 13.00
CA CYS A 148 8.33 -16.13 13.31
C CYS A 148 9.37 -15.02 13.56
N PRO A 149 10.12 -15.02 14.68
CA PRO A 149 11.04 -13.95 15.04
C PRO A 149 12.23 -13.83 14.08
N ARG A 150 12.52 -14.86 13.28
CA ARG A 150 13.64 -14.86 12.32
C ARG A 150 13.27 -14.23 10.98
N CYS A 151 12.10 -14.55 10.43
CA CYS A 151 11.68 -14.04 9.12
C CYS A 151 10.58 -12.97 9.20
N HIS A 152 10.14 -12.62 10.41
CA HIS A 152 9.09 -11.63 10.68
C HIS A 152 7.82 -11.88 9.85
N GLY A 153 7.43 -13.15 9.75
CA GLY A 153 6.23 -13.59 9.03
C GLY A 153 6.33 -13.60 7.50
N LEU A 154 7.51 -13.28 6.93
CA LEU A 154 7.71 -13.28 5.48
C LEU A 154 7.89 -14.68 4.87
N GLY A 155 8.22 -15.68 5.71
CA GLY A 155 8.52 -17.05 5.26
C GLY A 155 9.90 -17.22 4.62
N ARG A 156 10.68 -16.15 4.50
CA ARG A 156 12.07 -16.13 3.99
C ARG A 156 12.89 -15.06 4.70
N VAL A 157 14.18 -15.31 4.80
CA VAL A 157 15.17 -14.32 5.27
C VAL A 157 15.91 -13.81 4.05
N TYR A 158 16.14 -12.50 4.00
CA TYR A 158 17.00 -11.89 3.00
C TYR A 158 18.31 -11.54 3.68
N GLU A 159 19.37 -12.23 3.29
CA GLU A 159 20.72 -11.96 3.74
C GLU A 159 21.47 -11.26 2.62
N VAL A 160 22.32 -10.31 2.98
CA VAL A 160 23.11 -9.54 2.03
C VAL A 160 24.54 -10.04 2.13
N THR A 161 25.12 -10.44 0.99
CA THR A 161 26.50 -10.93 0.89
C THR A 161 27.35 -9.96 0.09
N GLU A 162 28.68 -10.02 0.24
CA GLU A 162 29.62 -9.21 -0.55
C GLU A 162 29.40 -9.41 -2.05
N GLU A 163 29.25 -10.67 -2.51
CA GLU A 163 28.97 -11.00 -3.91
C GLU A 163 27.65 -10.39 -4.42
N SER A 164 26.61 -10.35 -3.57
CA SER A 164 25.33 -9.73 -3.94
C SER A 164 25.40 -8.19 -4.02
N MET A 165 26.30 -7.57 -3.26
CA MET A 165 26.46 -6.11 -3.19
C MET A 165 27.48 -5.57 -4.19
N VAL A 166 28.49 -6.37 -4.51
CA VAL A 166 29.60 -6.04 -5.40
C VAL A 166 29.71 -7.14 -6.48
N PRO A 167 28.85 -7.09 -7.52
CA PRO A 167 28.82 -8.12 -8.56
C PRO A 167 30.10 -8.18 -9.40
N ASP A 168 30.80 -7.04 -9.55
CA ASP A 168 32.08 -6.95 -10.25
C ASP A 168 33.15 -6.35 -9.33
N PRO A 169 33.97 -7.19 -8.66
CA PRO A 169 34.98 -6.73 -7.72
C PRO A 169 36.25 -6.23 -8.41
N SER A 170 36.29 -6.18 -9.75
CA SER A 170 37.41 -5.59 -10.51
C SER A 170 37.32 -4.08 -10.65
N LEU A 171 36.13 -3.50 -10.43
CA LEU A 171 35.90 -2.06 -10.46
C LEU A 171 36.41 -1.39 -9.19
N THR A 172 36.70 -0.10 -9.29
CA THR A 172 36.97 0.78 -8.14
C THR A 172 35.67 1.24 -7.46
N ILE A 173 35.75 1.73 -6.23
CA ILE A 173 34.58 2.35 -5.56
C ILE A 173 34.11 3.57 -6.37
N ARG A 174 35.04 4.34 -6.96
CA ARG A 174 34.71 5.49 -7.82
C ARG A 174 33.93 5.10 -9.08
N GLU A 175 34.25 3.94 -9.66
CA GLU A 175 33.54 3.35 -10.80
C GLU A 175 32.24 2.61 -10.40
N ARG A 176 31.84 2.72 -9.12
CA ARG A 176 30.62 2.11 -8.56
C ARG A 176 30.67 0.59 -8.46
N ALA A 177 31.79 0.03 -7.97
CA ALA A 177 31.87 -1.39 -7.62
C ALA A 177 30.74 -1.84 -6.66
N ILE A 178 30.37 -1.01 -5.68
CA ILE A 178 29.29 -1.29 -4.72
C ILE A 178 27.94 -0.98 -5.36
N ALA A 179 27.40 -1.93 -6.12
CA ALA A 179 26.12 -1.81 -6.82
C ALA A 179 24.91 -1.65 -5.87
N ALA A 180 25.04 -2.10 -4.62
CA ALA A 180 24.01 -1.96 -3.60
C ALA A 180 23.79 -0.53 -3.10
N TRP A 181 24.72 0.41 -3.38
CA TRP A 181 24.58 1.79 -2.95
C TRP A 181 23.55 2.58 -3.77
N PRO A 182 22.98 3.67 -3.20
CA PRO A 182 22.02 4.52 -3.90
C PRO A 182 22.61 5.12 -5.17
N GLN A 183 21.75 5.33 -6.17
CA GLN A 183 22.16 6.00 -7.41
C GLN A 183 22.32 7.52 -7.22
N ALA A 184 22.94 8.17 -8.21
CA ALA A 184 23.15 9.61 -8.26
C ALA A 184 23.89 10.16 -7.02
N TRP A 185 23.38 11.25 -6.43
CA TRP A 185 24.03 11.96 -5.32
C TRP A 185 24.27 11.07 -4.09
N GLY A 186 23.36 10.14 -3.79
CA GLY A 186 23.49 9.29 -2.60
C GLY A 186 24.74 8.41 -2.62
N GLY A 187 25.03 7.77 -3.75
CA GLY A 187 26.25 6.97 -3.91
C GLY A 187 27.53 7.82 -3.98
N GLN A 188 27.45 9.00 -4.62
CA GLN A 188 28.57 9.95 -4.62
C GLN A 188 28.93 10.40 -3.20
N ASN A 189 27.94 10.76 -2.39
CA ASN A 189 28.14 11.20 -1.02
C ASN A 189 28.86 10.12 -0.17
N GLN A 190 28.44 8.85 -0.28
CA GLN A 190 29.11 7.76 0.44
C GLN A 190 30.57 7.57 0.01
N ARG A 191 30.86 7.69 -1.29
CA ARG A 191 32.24 7.69 -1.79
C ARG A 191 33.06 8.83 -1.21
N ASP A 192 32.53 10.05 -1.19
CA ASP A 192 33.27 11.23 -0.73
C ASP A 192 33.51 11.19 0.79
N ILE A 193 32.59 10.60 1.56
CA ILE A 193 32.79 10.25 2.98
C ILE A 193 33.98 9.29 3.15
N LEU A 194 34.07 8.23 2.34
CA LEU A 194 35.18 7.28 2.39
C LEU A 194 36.53 7.94 2.09
N VAL A 195 36.57 8.89 1.15
CA VAL A 195 37.78 9.68 0.88
C VAL A 195 38.18 10.51 2.11
N THR A 196 37.25 11.19 2.77
CA THR A 196 37.55 11.92 4.02
C THR A 196 38.06 11.00 5.12
N LEU A 197 37.53 9.79 5.23
CA LEU A 197 37.95 8.79 6.21
C LEU A 197 39.32 8.14 5.87
N GLY A 198 39.88 8.45 4.70
CA GLY A 198 41.20 7.98 4.28
C GLY A 198 41.21 6.64 3.55
N TYR A 199 40.06 6.17 3.06
CA TYR A 199 39.98 4.96 2.23
C TYR A 199 40.37 5.25 0.78
N ASP A 200 41.10 4.31 0.17
CA ASP A 200 41.50 4.38 -1.24
C ASP A 200 40.32 3.94 -2.14
N VAL A 201 39.58 4.91 -2.67
CA VAL A 201 38.40 4.66 -3.53
C VAL A 201 38.76 4.38 -5.00
N ASP A 202 40.03 4.52 -5.36
CA ASP A 202 40.57 4.39 -6.73
C ASP A 202 41.32 3.07 -6.95
N ARG A 203 41.41 2.23 -5.92
CA ARG A 203 41.88 0.84 -6.00
C ARG A 203 40.73 -0.11 -6.37
N PRO A 204 40.96 -1.14 -7.21
CA PRO A 204 39.97 -2.19 -7.45
C PRO A 204 39.49 -2.83 -6.14
N TRP A 205 38.18 -3.08 -6.03
CA TRP A 205 37.55 -3.57 -4.80
C TRP A 205 38.23 -4.82 -4.23
N ARG A 206 38.52 -5.81 -5.09
CA ARG A 206 39.21 -7.05 -4.71
C ARG A 206 40.59 -6.85 -4.09
N ASP A 207 41.24 -5.72 -4.35
CA ASP A 207 42.60 -5.41 -3.89
C ASP A 207 42.61 -4.59 -2.57
N LEU A 208 41.44 -4.17 -2.08
CA LEU A 208 41.30 -3.55 -0.75
C LEU A 208 41.54 -4.57 0.37
N PRO A 209 42.04 -4.15 1.54
CA PRO A 209 42.12 -5.02 2.72
C PRO A 209 40.73 -5.56 3.12
N GLN A 210 40.64 -6.85 3.50
CA GLN A 210 39.36 -7.47 3.89
C GLN A 210 38.67 -6.68 5.02
N LYS A 211 39.43 -6.21 6.01
CA LYS A 211 38.89 -5.40 7.13
C LYS A 211 38.18 -4.14 6.63
N ASP A 212 38.70 -3.49 5.60
CA ASP A 212 38.13 -2.27 5.05
C ASP A 212 36.87 -2.58 4.26
N ARG A 213 36.89 -3.66 3.45
CA ARG A 213 35.70 -4.16 2.76
C ARG A 213 34.58 -4.53 3.73
N ASP A 214 34.90 -5.26 4.80
CA ASP A 214 33.95 -5.70 5.82
C ASP A 214 33.32 -4.49 6.52
N TRP A 215 34.14 -3.50 6.88
CA TRP A 215 33.64 -2.27 7.52
C TRP A 215 32.75 -1.48 6.56
N ILE A 216 33.17 -1.28 5.30
CA ILE A 216 32.38 -0.51 4.31
C ILE A 216 31.02 -1.16 4.03
N LEU A 217 30.94 -2.50 4.02
CA LEU A 217 29.72 -3.23 3.64
C LEU A 217 28.79 -3.59 4.80
N PHE A 218 29.35 -3.88 5.99
CA PHE A 218 28.58 -4.55 7.06
C PHE A 218 28.63 -3.83 8.41
N THR A 219 29.31 -2.69 8.53
CA THR A 219 29.32 -1.94 9.80
C THR A 219 27.96 -1.34 10.14
N ASP A 220 27.62 -1.32 11.42
CA ASP A 220 26.49 -0.54 11.96
C ASP A 220 26.91 0.91 12.34
N GLU A 221 28.19 1.26 12.16
CA GLU A 221 28.73 2.58 12.47
C GLU A 221 28.23 3.67 11.51
N GLN A 222 27.96 4.86 12.04
CA GLN A 222 27.51 6.03 11.27
C GLN A 222 28.36 7.28 11.61
N PRO A 223 29.63 7.33 11.18
CA PRO A 223 30.50 8.46 11.48
C PRO A 223 30.00 9.74 10.79
N VAL A 224 30.10 10.87 11.49
CA VAL A 224 29.79 12.20 10.95
C VAL A 224 31.10 12.90 10.61
N VAL A 225 31.35 13.11 9.33
CA VAL A 225 32.60 13.70 8.82
C VAL A 225 32.35 14.87 7.88
N PRO A 226 33.26 15.86 7.81
CA PRO A 226 33.17 16.91 6.80
C PRO A 226 33.45 16.33 5.41
N VAL A 227 32.57 16.61 4.46
CA VAL A 227 32.75 16.19 3.06
C VAL A 227 33.08 17.41 2.22
N TYR A 228 34.17 17.31 1.45
CA TYR A 228 34.61 18.33 0.51
C TYR A 228 34.44 17.75 -0.90
N PRO A 229 33.29 18.01 -1.57
CA PRO A 229 32.94 17.40 -2.85
C PRO A 229 33.83 17.85 -4.01
#